data_AF-A0A1I7H9N6-F1
#
_entry.id   AF-A0A1I7H9N6-F1
#
_cell.length_a   1.000
_cell.length_b   1.000
_cell.length_c   1.000
_cell.angle_alpha   90.00
_cell.angle_beta   90.00
_cell.angle_gamma   90.00
#
_symmetry.space_group_name_H-M   'P 1'
#
loop_
_entity.id
_entity.type
_entity.pdbx_description
1 polymer ?
#
loop_
_entity_poly.entity_id
_entity_poly.type
_entity_poly.pdbx_seq_one_letter_code
_entity_poly.pdbx_strand_id
1 'polypeptide(L)' 'MKITKAKGEGQGQCLRCKQLGIWNRQWMSFLYEIEGKPGVYCKKCVDELRYIEQKESRDRFKT' A
#
# COMPACT_ATOMS: atom_id res chain seq x y z
N MET A 1 0.37 -2.90 -10.54
CA MET A 1 1.47 -2.89 -9.55
C MET A 1 1.93 -4.29 -9.12
N LYS A 2 3.22 -4.47 -8.80
CA LYS A 2 3.75 -5.64 -8.07
C LYS A 2 3.75 -5.34 -6.55
N ILE A 3 3.23 -6.28 -5.77
CA ILE A 3 3.11 -6.17 -4.31
C ILE A 3 3.77 -7.37 -3.66
N THR A 4 4.61 -7.12 -2.65
CA THR A 4 5.26 -8.17 -1.86
C THR A 4 5.06 -7.91 -0.37
N LYS A 5 5.18 -8.96 0.47
CA LYS A 5 5.18 -8.76 1.92
C LYS A 5 6.41 -7.95 2.33
N ALA A 6 6.22 -7.01 3.25
CA ALA A 6 7.34 -6.25 3.80
C ALA A 6 8.31 -7.17 4.55
N LYS A 7 9.60 -6.82 4.51
CA LYS A 7 10.66 -7.59 5.17
C LYS A 7 10.88 -7.10 6.61
N GLY A 8 11.39 -7.98 7.47
CA GLY A 8 11.82 -7.64 8.84
C GLY A 8 10.95 -8.26 9.94
N GLU A 9 11.50 -8.31 11.14
CA GLU A 9 10.92 -9.03 12.29
C GLU A 9 10.24 -8.11 13.32
N GLY A 10 10.28 -6.80 13.07
CA GLY A 10 9.75 -5.78 13.98
C GLY A 10 8.34 -5.30 13.65
N GLN A 11 8.01 -4.16 14.26
CA GLN A 11 6.80 -3.40 13.94
C GLN A 11 7.11 -2.30 12.94
N GLY A 12 6.23 -2.12 11.97
CA GLY A 12 6.24 -1.01 11.02
C GLY A 12 4.96 -0.18 11.08
N GLN A 13 4.93 0.88 10.27
CA GLN A 13 3.77 1.74 10.11
C GLN A 13 3.51 1.97 8.62
N CYS A 14 2.24 1.86 8.22
CA CYS A 14 1.82 2.20 6.86
C CYS A 14 2.16 3.67 6.55
N LEU A 15 2.94 3.90 5.49
CA LEU A 15 3.39 5.24 5.10
C LEU A 15 2.21 6.19 4.83
N ARG A 16 1.20 5.71 4.09
CA ARG A 16 -0.01 6.50 3.80
C ARG A 16 -0.80 6.81 5.07
N CYS A 17 -0.96 5.86 5.98
CA CYS A 17 -1.64 6.12 7.25
C CYS A 17 -0.86 7.14 8.08
N LYS A 18 0.48 7.04 8.15
CA LYS A 18 1.33 8.00 8.84
C LYS A 18 1.16 9.42 8.29
N GLN A 19 1.14 9.57 6.97
CA GLN A 19 0.93 10.86 6.31
C GLN A 19 -0.45 11.47 6.60
N LEU A 20 -1.46 10.63 6.83
CA LEU A 20 -2.82 11.05 7.19
C LEU A 20 -3.01 11.24 8.71
N GLY A 21 -1.95 11.13 9.52
CA GLY A 21 -2.06 11.20 10.98
C GLY A 21 -2.75 10.00 11.62
N ILE A 22 -2.95 8.90 10.88
CA ILE A 22 -3.59 7.69 11.37
C ILE A 22 -2.54 6.79 12.04
N TRP A 23 -2.76 6.49 13.32
CA TRP A 23 -1.94 5.52 14.03
C TRP A 23 -2.23 4.10 13.51
N ASN A 24 -1.24 3.48 12.87
CA ASN A 24 -1.35 2.15 12.28
C ASN A 24 -0.02 1.40 12.42
N ARG A 25 0.36 1.11 13.67
CA ARG A 25 1.54 0.30 13.99
C ARG A 25 1.15 -1.17 14.03
N GLN A 26 1.83 -1.99 13.23
CA GLN A 26 1.56 -3.41 13.12
C GLN A 26 2.85 -4.17 12.82
N TRP A 27 2.85 -5.49 12.98
CA TRP A 27 4.00 -6.32 12.60
C TRP A 27 4.31 -6.19 11.10
N MET A 28 5.59 -6.18 10.74
CA MET A 28 6.03 -6.09 9.34
C MET A 28 5.43 -7.21 8.46
N SER A 29 5.14 -8.38 9.03
CA SER A 29 4.49 -9.50 8.34
C SER A 29 3.07 -9.21 7.84
N PHE A 30 2.40 -8.17 8.35
CA PHE A 30 1.09 -7.69 7.89
C PHE A 30 1.17 -6.47 6.95
N LEU A 31 2.38 -5.98 6.70
CA LEU A 31 2.63 -4.85 5.81
C LEU A 31 3.14 -5.33 4.45
N TYR A 32 3.03 -4.44 3.47
CA TYR A 32 3.34 -4.73 2.08
C TYR A 32 4.22 -3.64 1.47
N GLU A 33 5.17 -4.06 0.65
CA GLU A 33 5.96 -3.19 -0.22
C GLU A 33 5.32 -3.18 -1.62
N ILE A 34 5.26 -2.00 -2.23
CA ILE A 34 4.74 -1.81 -3.58
C ILE A 34 5.90 -1.36 -4.45
N GLU A 35 6.15 -2.08 -5.54
CA GLU A 35 7.24 -1.75 -6.47
C GLU A 35 7.05 -0.33 -7.03
N GLY A 36 8.10 0.49 -6.96
CA GLY A 36 8.07 1.88 -7.40
C GLY A 36 7.41 2.87 -6.43
N LYS A 37 7.03 2.45 -5.21
CA LYS A 37 6.53 3.36 -4.16
C LYS A 37 7.39 3.25 -2.90
N PRO A 38 7.68 4.37 -2.22
CA PRO A 38 8.49 4.36 -1.00
C PRO A 38 7.72 3.77 0.17
N GLY A 39 8.44 3.08 1.07
CA GLY A 39 7.91 2.60 2.34
C GLY A 39 6.98 1.40 2.23
N VAL A 40 6.24 1.17 3.33
CA VAL A 40 5.37 0.00 3.51
C VAL A 40 3.93 0.43 3.70
N TYR A 41 2.99 -0.44 3.34
CA TYR A 41 1.57 -0.15 3.28
C TYR A 41 0.75 -1.24 3.96
N CYS A 42 -0.31 -0.85 4.67
CA CYS A 42 -1.26 -1.80 5.21
C CYS A 42 -2.16 -2.36 4.09
N LYS A 43 -2.75 -3.54 4.32
CA LYS A 43 -3.64 -4.20 3.35
C LYS A 43 -4.71 -3.26 2.79
N LYS A 44 -5.38 -2.48 3.65
CA LYS A 44 -6.43 -1.53 3.23
C LYS A 44 -5.91 -0.52 2.21
N CYS A 45 -4.76 0.10 2.47
CA CYS A 45 -4.18 1.07 1.55
C CYS A 45 -3.73 0.42 0.23
N VAL A 46 -3.23 -0.82 0.26
CA VAL A 46 -2.88 -1.57 -0.94
C VAL A 46 -4.11 -1.84 -1.81
N ASP A 47 -5.21 -2.30 -1.21
CA ASP A 47 -6.45 -2.62 -1.92
C ASP A 47 -7.06 -1.36 -2.58
N GLU A 48 -7.04 -0.22 -1.87
CA GLU A 48 -7.47 1.06 -2.43
C GLU A 48 -6.59 1.50 -3.62
N LEU A 49 -5.27 1.37 -3.51
CA LEU A 49 -4.36 1.72 -4.60
C LEU A 49 -4.59 0.82 -5.83
N ARG A 50 -4.84 -0.48 -5.63
CA ARG A 50 -5.21 -1.40 -6.72
C ARG A 50 -6.50 -0.99 -7.41
N TYR A 51 -7.51 -0.60 -6.63
CA TYR A 51 -8.77 -0.14 -7.18
C TYR A 51 -8.60 1.12 -8.03
N ILE A 52 -7.80 2.09 -7.56
CA ILE A 52 -7.51 3.32 -8.31
C ILE A 52 -6.79 3.00 -9.62
N GLU A 53 -5.71 2.18 -9.61
CA GLU A 53 -5.00 1.79 -10.84
C GLU A 53 -5.93 1.12 -11.87
N GLN A 54 -6.80 0.22 -11.42
CA GLN A 54 -7.75 -0.47 -12.29
C GLN A 54 -8.78 0.48 -12.87
N LYS A 55 -9.30 1.39 -12.05
CA LYS A 55 -10.27 2.40 -12.48
C LYS A 55 -9.66 3.35 -13.51
N GLU A 56 -8.46 3.88 -13.25
CA GLU A 56 -7.74 4.75 -14.19
C GLU A 56 -7.43 4.03 -15.51
N SER A 57 -7.02 2.76 -15.45
CA SER A 57 -6.80 1.95 -16.64
C SER A 57 -8.09 1.79 -17.43
N ARG A 58 -9.20 1.44 -16.78
CA ARG A 58 -10.52 1.30 -17.42
C ARG A 58 -11.01 2.59 -18.05
N ASP A 59 -10.85 3.71 -17.37
CA ASP A 59 -11.34 5.00 -17.84
C ASP A 59 -10.50 5.50 -19.05
N ARG A 60 -9.20 5.16 -19.10
CA ARG A 60 -8.33 5.45 -20.27
C ARG A 60 -8.80 4.77 -21.55
N PHE A 61 -9.27 3.52 -21.48
CA PHE A 61 -9.75 2.77 -22.65
C PHE A 61 -11.19 3.13 -23.08
N LYS A 62 -11.86 4.07 -22.39
CA LYS A 62 -13.20 4.57 -22.75
C LYS A 62 -13.18 5.88 -23.54
N THR A 63 -12.00 6.41 -23.85
CA THR A 63 -11.81 7.64 -24.65
C THR A 63 -11.49 7.27 -26.09
#